data_AF-A0A667X1R2-F1
#
_entry.id   AF-A0A667X1R2-F1
#
_cell.length_a   1.000
_cell.length_b   1.000
_cell.length_c   1.000
_cell.angle_alpha   90.00
_cell.angle_beta   90.00
_cell.angle_gamma   90.00
#
_symmetry.space_group_name_H-M   'P 1'
#
loop_
_entity.id
_entity.type
_entity.pdbx_description
1 polymer ?
#
loop_
_entity_poly.entity_id
_entity_poly.type
_entity_poly.pdbx_seq_one_letter_code
_entity_poly.pdbx_strand_id
1 'polypeptide(L)'
;LSVQYYGENKDVLGRAVLHLTAVEISLDVDADRDGIVERNNPNKGSWMWGPNGHGAILLVNCDSERKYGKKLDSEQDYVSRVSDLKDMSLMVLRTRGPARLPPGYKLTMHISQSDKLHSCDYPLVLSSEVLSQEVPYLGGAAEMNFYVEGLRFLDKDFDGLISINLSLLEPISPGFPETPIFTDRVVFRVAPWIMTPNTLNPVEVFVCSTSDNYQFLKGMKKLVDKSGYKLKICYEYMNRGDRWMQDELEFGYIDSPHHQFPVVLDSPRDGKLMNFPYDVLLGPDFGYVERVADNEDVSSLDSFGNLEVSPPVSVNGKNYPLGRIIIGVAFPTATQGRNMTKVVQDFLWAQKVQEPIALFSDWLLVGHVDEFMTFVPAPDRKVDIPSL
;
A
#
# COMPACT_ATOMS: atom_id res chain seq x y z
N LEU A 1 -19.89 -17.36 40.90
CA LEU A 1 -20.32 -18.78 41.01
C LEU A 1 -19.91 -19.31 42.39
N SER A 2 -20.74 -20.14 43.04
CA SER A 2 -20.38 -20.79 44.30
C SER A 2 -20.70 -22.27 44.20
N VAL A 3 -19.71 -23.12 44.48
CA VAL A 3 -19.84 -24.58 44.46
C VAL A 3 -19.68 -25.09 45.89
N GLN A 4 -20.60 -25.95 46.33
CA GLN A 4 -20.54 -26.60 47.64
C GLN A 4 -20.30 -28.10 47.42
N TYR A 5 -19.37 -28.64 48.19
CA TYR A 5 -19.04 -30.06 48.19
C TYR A 5 -19.72 -30.74 49.37
N TYR A 6 -20.34 -31.89 49.14
CA TYR A 6 -21.14 -32.60 50.12
C TYR A 6 -20.57 -33.99 50.39
N GLY A 7 -20.61 -34.41 51.65
CA GLY A 7 -20.28 -35.77 52.06
C GLY A 7 -21.45 -36.73 51.88
N GLU A 8 -21.23 -38.02 52.14
CA GLU A 8 -22.26 -39.06 51.99
C GLU A 8 -23.53 -38.78 52.82
N ASN A 9 -23.40 -38.11 53.97
CA ASN A 9 -24.51 -37.73 54.83
C ASN A 9 -25.17 -36.39 54.45
N LYS A 10 -24.80 -35.80 53.31
CA LYS A 10 -25.23 -34.47 52.83
C LYS A 10 -24.78 -33.29 53.69
N ASP A 11 -23.75 -33.50 54.51
CA ASP A 11 -23.06 -32.43 55.24
C ASP A 11 -22.19 -31.63 54.25
N VAL A 12 -22.13 -30.30 54.42
CA VAL A 12 -21.25 -29.45 53.61
C VAL A 12 -19.80 -29.65 54.06
N LEU A 13 -18.98 -30.26 53.21
CA LEU A 13 -17.56 -30.48 53.46
C LEU A 13 -16.70 -29.28 53.11
N GLY A 14 -17.15 -28.44 52.18
CA GLY A 14 -16.41 -27.27 51.75
C GLY A 14 -17.19 -26.42 50.75
N ARG A 15 -16.72 -25.19 50.57
CA ARG A 15 -17.27 -24.23 49.61
C ARG A 15 -16.15 -23.60 48.80
N ALA A 16 -16.26 -23.65 47.48
CA ALA A 16 -15.43 -22.88 46.56
C ALA A 16 -16.25 -21.72 45.98
N VAL A 17 -15.65 -20.53 45.93
CA VAL A 17 -16.27 -19.32 45.38
C VAL A 17 -15.41 -18.82 44.23
N LEU A 18 -16.05 -18.56 43.09
CA LEU A 18 -15.44 -17.99 41.90
C LEU A 18 -16.10 -16.64 41.60
N HIS A 19 -15.30 -15.58 41.63
CA HIS A 19 -15.70 -14.25 41.19
C HIS A 19 -15.34 -14.10 39.71
N LEU A 20 -16.28 -13.64 38.89
CA LEU A 20 -16.09 -13.42 37.46
C LEU A 20 -16.33 -11.95 37.14
N THR A 21 -15.43 -11.37 36.37
CA THR A 21 -15.58 -10.04 35.78
C THR A 21 -15.68 -10.22 34.28
N ALA A 22 -16.82 -9.86 33.70
CA ALA A 22 -17.01 -9.91 32.25
C ALA A 22 -16.58 -8.57 31.63
N VAL A 23 -15.80 -8.65 30.56
CA VAL A 23 -15.37 -7.51 29.75
C VAL A 23 -15.52 -7.88 28.28
N GLU A 24 -16.13 -7.00 27.50
CA GLU A 24 -16.13 -7.04 26.04
C GLU A 24 -14.90 -6.27 25.54
N ILE A 25 -14.13 -6.88 24.65
CA ILE A 25 -12.95 -6.28 24.01
C ILE A 25 -13.01 -6.68 22.54
N SER A 26 -13.02 -5.71 21.65
CA SER A 26 -13.00 -5.92 20.19
C SER A 26 -12.09 -4.91 19.54
N LEU A 27 -11.12 -5.37 18.76
CA LEU A 27 -10.33 -4.53 17.85
C LEU A 27 -10.94 -4.64 16.46
N ASP A 28 -11.46 -3.55 15.93
CA ASP A 28 -12.30 -3.57 14.73
C ASP A 28 -11.69 -2.72 13.60
N VAL A 29 -11.90 -3.14 12.37
CA VAL A 29 -11.43 -2.52 11.12
C VAL A 29 -12.50 -2.69 10.05
N ASP A 30 -12.45 -1.88 8.99
CA ASP A 30 -13.29 -2.02 7.78
C ASP A 30 -12.92 -3.31 7.02
N ALA A 31 -13.48 -4.45 7.41
CA ALA A 31 -13.14 -5.75 6.83
C ALA A 31 -14.10 -6.19 5.72
N ASP A 32 -15.25 -5.53 5.54
CA ASP A 32 -16.14 -5.74 4.39
C ASP A 32 -15.94 -4.72 3.25
N ARG A 33 -15.08 -3.72 3.47
CA ARG A 33 -14.54 -2.78 2.47
C ARG A 33 -15.59 -1.80 1.97
N ASP A 34 -16.44 -1.31 2.86
CA ASP A 34 -17.48 -0.31 2.55
C ASP A 34 -17.11 1.12 2.97
N GLY A 35 -15.93 1.31 3.56
CA GLY A 35 -15.43 2.59 4.06
C GLY A 35 -15.85 2.90 5.50
N ILE A 36 -16.52 1.99 6.20
CA ILE A 36 -17.01 2.16 7.58
C ILE A 36 -16.49 1.01 8.45
N VAL A 37 -15.92 1.32 9.62
CA VAL A 37 -15.46 0.30 10.57
C VAL A 37 -16.64 -0.36 11.29
N GLU A 38 -17.04 -1.54 10.81
CA GLU A 38 -18.07 -2.38 11.38
C GLU A 38 -17.69 -2.95 12.75
N ARG A 39 -18.66 -3.50 13.49
CA ARG A 39 -18.44 -4.07 14.83
C ARG A 39 -18.14 -5.55 14.74
N ASN A 40 -16.96 -5.95 15.18
CA ASN A 40 -16.53 -7.33 15.35
C ASN A 40 -16.85 -8.25 14.16
N ASN A 41 -16.44 -7.84 12.96
CA ASN A 41 -16.57 -8.69 11.78
C ASN A 41 -15.87 -10.03 12.04
N PRO A 42 -16.56 -11.17 11.84
CA PRO A 42 -15.99 -12.49 12.13
C PRO A 42 -14.74 -12.81 11.30
N ASN A 43 -14.52 -12.13 10.19
CA ASN A 43 -13.43 -12.36 9.28
C ASN A 43 -12.25 -11.39 9.43
N LYS A 44 -12.33 -10.40 10.33
CA LYS A 44 -11.33 -9.32 10.50
C LYS A 44 -9.91 -9.83 10.77
N GLY A 45 -9.77 -11.02 11.34
CA GLY A 45 -8.48 -11.69 11.58
C GLY A 45 -7.88 -12.40 10.35
N SER A 46 -8.40 -12.20 9.14
CA SER A 46 -7.88 -12.84 7.93
C SER A 46 -8.14 -11.97 6.70
N TRP A 47 -7.52 -12.32 5.56
CA TRP A 47 -7.68 -11.57 4.33
C TRP A 47 -7.95 -12.51 3.15
N MET A 48 -8.94 -12.18 2.32
CA MET A 48 -9.34 -12.99 1.16
C MET A 48 -9.60 -12.13 -0.08
N TRP A 49 -9.10 -12.58 -1.24
CA TRP A 49 -9.32 -11.97 -2.55
C TRP A 49 -10.74 -12.21 -3.07
N GLY A 50 -11.18 -11.36 -3.99
CA GLY A 50 -12.38 -11.55 -4.79
C GLY A 50 -13.60 -10.74 -4.30
N PRO A 51 -14.71 -10.80 -5.04
CA PRO A 51 -15.92 -10.02 -4.75
C PRO A 51 -16.62 -10.41 -3.45
N ASN A 52 -16.42 -11.65 -2.99
CA ASN A 52 -16.89 -12.13 -1.68
C ASN A 52 -15.72 -12.20 -0.66
N GLY A 53 -14.62 -11.51 -0.97
CA GLY A 53 -13.45 -11.43 -0.10
C GLY A 53 -13.67 -10.50 1.08
N HIS A 54 -12.75 -10.52 2.02
CA HIS A 54 -12.82 -9.77 3.27
C HIS A 54 -11.42 -9.39 3.76
N GLY A 55 -11.37 -8.57 4.80
CA GLY A 55 -10.15 -8.05 5.40
C GLY A 55 -9.84 -6.63 4.91
N ALA A 56 -9.29 -5.84 5.81
CA ALA A 56 -9.09 -4.41 5.62
C ALA A 56 -7.99 -4.11 4.59
N ILE A 57 -8.09 -2.93 3.98
CA ILE A 57 -7.09 -2.39 3.05
C ILE A 57 -6.35 -1.26 3.74
N LEU A 58 -5.06 -1.13 3.45
CA LEU A 58 -4.18 -0.12 4.00
C LEU A 58 -3.41 0.58 2.87
N LEU A 59 -3.43 1.90 2.82
CA LEU A 59 -2.61 2.65 1.86
C LEU A 59 -1.18 2.81 2.39
N VAL A 60 -0.22 2.89 1.47
CA VAL A 60 1.12 3.38 1.79
C VAL A 60 1.04 4.89 1.83
N ASN A 61 1.40 5.50 2.96
CA ASN A 61 1.34 6.95 3.13
C ASN A 61 2.55 7.64 2.48
N CYS A 62 2.55 7.63 1.14
CA CYS A 62 3.69 7.97 0.29
C CYS A 62 3.53 9.32 -0.42
N ASP A 63 2.57 10.14 -0.02
CA ASP A 63 2.44 11.51 -0.51
C ASP A 63 3.07 12.50 0.49
N SER A 64 2.78 13.80 0.35
CA SER A 64 3.35 14.79 1.25
C SER A 64 2.44 15.99 1.50
N GLU A 65 1.97 16.10 2.73
CA GLU A 65 1.21 17.22 3.25
C GLU A 65 2.04 18.50 3.45
N ARG A 66 3.36 18.39 3.29
CA ARG A 66 4.32 19.51 3.41
C ARG A 66 4.50 20.24 2.08
N LYS A 67 4.29 21.56 2.11
CA LYS A 67 4.55 22.43 0.94
C LYS A 67 6.03 22.76 0.71
N TYR A 68 6.84 22.77 1.77
CA TYR A 68 8.25 23.14 1.75
C TYR A 68 9.05 22.08 2.51
N GLY A 69 10.25 21.74 2.03
CA GLY A 69 11.03 20.64 2.59
C GLY A 69 10.21 19.35 2.57
N LYS A 70 9.75 18.97 1.37
CA LYS A 70 8.92 17.80 1.14
C LYS A 70 9.63 16.56 1.70
N LYS A 71 8.84 15.74 2.35
CA LYS A 71 9.21 14.43 2.89
C LYS A 71 7.96 13.58 2.82
N LEU A 72 8.11 12.29 2.55
CA LEU A 72 6.98 11.37 2.61
C LEU A 72 6.40 11.40 4.03
N ASP A 73 5.08 11.36 4.16
CA ASP A 73 4.45 11.39 5.48
C ASP A 73 4.76 10.12 6.28
N SER A 74 4.84 8.96 5.64
CA SER A 74 5.34 7.69 6.24
C SER A 74 6.77 7.73 6.79
N GLU A 75 7.62 8.70 6.41
CA GLU A 75 8.96 8.84 6.98
C GLU A 75 9.00 9.70 8.25
N GLN A 76 7.84 10.15 8.74
CA GLN A 76 7.69 10.96 9.94
C GLN A 76 7.09 10.09 11.05
N ASP A 77 7.52 10.32 12.29
CA ASP A 77 7.03 9.65 13.50
C ASP A 77 5.85 10.41 14.16
N TYR A 78 5.32 11.41 13.47
CA TYR A 78 4.18 12.22 13.87
C TYR A 78 3.40 12.65 12.64
N VAL A 79 2.10 12.89 12.82
CA VAL A 79 1.29 13.47 11.75
C VAL A 79 1.34 14.98 11.83
N SER A 80 1.71 15.55 10.69
CA SER A 80 1.90 16.98 10.56
C SER A 80 0.60 17.74 10.31
N ARG A 81 -0.43 17.09 9.74
CA ARG A 81 -1.70 17.71 9.36
C ARG A 81 -2.89 16.78 9.50
N VAL A 82 -4.06 17.35 9.77
CA VAL A 82 -5.33 16.59 9.83
C VAL A 82 -5.73 16.02 8.46
N SER A 83 -5.23 16.57 7.34
CA SER A 83 -5.46 16.03 6.00
C SER A 83 -4.86 14.64 5.81
N ASP A 84 -3.67 14.40 6.36
CA ASP A 84 -2.92 13.14 6.37
C ASP A 84 -3.73 11.95 6.94
N LEU A 85 -4.67 12.25 7.84
CA LEU A 85 -5.58 11.23 8.39
C LEU A 85 -6.50 10.58 7.36
N LYS A 86 -6.69 11.21 6.20
CA LYS A 86 -7.53 10.66 5.13
C LYS A 86 -6.83 9.52 4.40
N ASP A 87 -5.51 9.51 4.41
CA ASP A 87 -4.67 8.46 3.81
C ASP A 87 -4.56 7.24 4.74
N MET A 88 -4.91 7.40 6.02
CA MET A 88 -4.83 6.36 7.04
C MET A 88 -6.12 5.57 7.19
N SER A 89 -5.96 4.26 7.41
CA SER A 89 -7.07 3.37 7.70
C SER A 89 -7.49 3.46 9.16
N LEU A 90 -8.79 3.62 9.41
CA LEU A 90 -9.35 3.66 10.75
C LEU A 90 -9.39 2.25 11.37
N MET A 91 -8.91 2.13 12.59
CA MET A 91 -9.03 0.96 13.45
C MET A 91 -9.65 1.39 14.78
N VAL A 92 -10.64 0.66 15.29
CA VAL A 92 -11.40 1.06 16.47
C VAL A 92 -11.30 0.00 17.55
N LEU A 93 -10.76 0.36 18.72
CA LEU A 93 -10.85 -0.45 19.93
C LEU A 93 -12.17 -0.15 20.63
N ARG A 94 -13.02 -1.17 20.74
CA ARG A 94 -14.30 -1.10 21.46
C ARG A 94 -14.22 -1.96 22.71
N THR A 95 -14.53 -1.36 23.86
CA THR A 95 -14.56 -2.06 25.15
C THR A 95 -15.87 -1.84 25.89
N ARG A 96 -16.33 -2.85 26.62
CA ARG A 96 -17.46 -2.75 27.55
C ARG A 96 -17.19 -3.50 28.85
N GLY A 97 -17.24 -2.83 29.99
CA GLY A 97 -17.06 -3.53 31.27
C GLY A 97 -17.14 -2.64 32.51
N PRO A 98 -16.56 -3.09 33.65
CA PRO A 98 -16.52 -2.30 34.87
C PRO A 98 -15.73 -0.99 34.69
N ALA A 99 -15.80 -0.09 35.67
CA ALA A 99 -15.07 1.19 35.61
C ALA A 99 -13.54 1.01 35.56
N ARG A 100 -13.01 -0.12 36.06
CA ARG A 100 -11.59 -0.49 36.04
C ARG A 100 -11.46 -2.00 35.89
N LEU A 101 -10.43 -2.46 35.20
CA LEU A 101 -10.03 -3.87 35.21
C LEU A 101 -9.61 -4.30 36.62
N PRO A 102 -9.65 -5.61 36.94
CA PRO A 102 -9.08 -6.12 38.19
C PRO A 102 -7.59 -5.72 38.32
N PRO A 103 -7.07 -5.58 39.55
CA PRO A 103 -5.70 -5.10 39.77
C PRO A 103 -4.65 -5.87 38.96
N GLY A 104 -3.83 -5.14 38.22
CA GLY A 104 -2.71 -5.65 37.43
C GLY A 104 -3.06 -6.20 36.05
N TYR A 105 -4.34 -6.31 35.69
CA TYR A 105 -4.71 -6.62 34.30
C TYR A 105 -4.56 -5.38 33.43
N LYS A 106 -4.10 -5.56 32.20
CA LYS A 106 -3.92 -4.47 31.23
C LYS A 106 -4.18 -4.91 29.80
N LEU A 107 -4.42 -3.93 28.93
CA LEU A 107 -4.55 -4.12 27.50
C LEU A 107 -3.24 -3.73 26.82
N THR A 108 -2.75 -4.58 25.93
CA THR A 108 -1.51 -4.33 25.18
C THR A 108 -1.75 -4.61 23.71
N MET A 109 -1.45 -3.61 22.88
CA MET A 109 -1.44 -3.76 21.43
C MET A 109 -0.03 -4.16 21.00
N HIS A 110 0.09 -5.05 20.01
CA HIS A 110 1.38 -5.51 19.51
C HIS A 110 1.33 -6.00 18.06
N ILE A 111 2.50 -5.90 17.40
CA ILE A 111 2.76 -6.34 16.02
C ILE A 111 3.98 -7.26 15.99
N SER A 112 4.14 -8.01 14.89
CA SER A 112 5.36 -8.79 14.65
C SER A 112 6.52 -7.87 14.24
N GLN A 113 7.76 -8.27 14.54
CA GLN A 113 8.96 -7.55 14.07
C GLN A 113 9.07 -7.52 12.52
N SER A 114 8.42 -8.45 11.82
CA SER A 114 8.34 -8.47 10.36
C SER A 114 7.44 -7.39 9.78
N ASP A 115 6.54 -6.83 10.58
CA ASP A 115 5.46 -5.97 10.12
C ASP A 115 5.95 -4.52 10.16
N LYS A 116 6.03 -3.86 9.00
CA LYS A 116 6.43 -2.46 8.90
C LYS A 116 5.19 -1.57 8.72
N LEU A 117 4.81 -0.88 9.79
CA LEU A 117 3.59 -0.09 9.92
C LEU A 117 3.81 1.05 10.94
N HIS A 118 3.09 2.18 10.82
CA HIS A 118 2.81 3.06 11.97
C HIS A 118 1.32 3.06 12.34
N SER A 119 1.03 3.04 13.65
CA SER A 119 -0.33 3.19 14.20
C SER A 119 -0.33 4.32 15.23
N CYS A 120 -1.22 5.30 15.04
CA CYS A 120 -1.27 6.55 15.80
C CYS A 120 -2.66 6.84 16.35
N ASP A 121 -2.73 7.17 17.64
CA ASP A 121 -3.84 7.94 18.29
C ASP A 121 -3.34 9.35 18.68
N TYR A 122 -2.14 9.72 18.15
CA TYR A 122 -1.33 10.94 18.36
C TYR A 122 -0.77 11.17 19.76
N PRO A 123 -0.15 10.17 20.40
CA PRO A 123 1.23 9.76 20.06
C PRO A 123 1.33 8.40 19.36
N LEU A 124 2.48 8.13 18.74
CA LEU A 124 2.82 6.86 18.08
C LEU A 124 2.62 5.68 19.04
N VAL A 125 1.71 4.77 18.70
CA VAL A 125 1.37 3.60 19.53
C VAL A 125 2.21 2.41 19.13
N LEU A 126 2.36 2.16 17.83
CA LEU A 126 3.18 1.08 17.30
C LEU A 126 4.00 1.57 16.10
N SER A 127 5.21 1.05 15.98
CA SER A 127 6.12 1.27 14.84
C SER A 127 7.09 0.11 14.68
N SER A 128 7.97 0.19 13.68
CA SER A 128 9.09 -0.74 13.57
C SER A 128 10.05 -0.72 14.78
N GLU A 129 10.03 0.36 15.57
CA GLU A 129 10.83 0.50 16.79
C GLU A 129 10.02 0.19 18.06
N VAL A 130 8.69 0.40 18.01
CA VAL A 130 7.76 0.16 19.12
C VAL A 130 6.83 -1.00 18.74
N LEU A 131 7.26 -2.23 19.04
CA LEU A 131 6.52 -3.44 18.66
C LEU A 131 5.32 -3.76 19.56
N SER A 132 5.27 -3.18 20.76
CA SER A 132 4.19 -3.39 21.71
C SER A 132 4.00 -2.18 22.63
N GLN A 133 2.76 -1.81 22.90
CA GLN A 133 2.41 -0.66 23.73
C GLN A 133 1.14 -0.94 24.55
N GLU A 134 1.15 -0.51 25.81
CA GLU A 134 -0.04 -0.55 26.66
C GLU A 134 -1.07 0.47 26.16
N VAL A 135 -2.32 0.05 26.03
CA VAL A 135 -3.44 0.92 25.62
C VAL A 135 -4.40 1.15 26.78
N PRO A 136 -4.96 2.37 26.94
CA PRO A 136 -5.78 2.68 28.10
C PRO A 136 -7.12 1.94 28.09
N TYR A 137 -7.50 1.37 29.22
CA TYR A 137 -8.86 0.90 29.47
C TYR A 137 -9.70 2.01 30.13
N LEU A 138 -10.67 2.55 29.41
CA LEU A 138 -11.48 3.69 29.87
C LEU A 138 -12.67 3.30 30.76
N GLY A 139 -13.04 2.01 30.79
CA GLY A 139 -14.20 1.51 31.55
C GLY A 139 -15.55 1.90 30.95
N GLY A 140 -16.62 1.26 31.44
CA GLY A 140 -17.96 1.46 30.86
C GLY A 140 -17.99 0.97 29.40
N ALA A 141 -18.85 1.57 28.56
CA ALA A 141 -18.81 1.37 27.11
C ALA A 141 -17.98 2.49 26.48
N ALA A 142 -16.86 2.15 25.87
CA ALA A 142 -15.89 3.10 25.33
C ALA A 142 -15.38 2.67 23.96
N GLU A 143 -15.05 3.66 23.13
CA GLU A 143 -14.41 3.47 21.82
C GLU A 143 -13.18 4.37 21.73
N MET A 144 -12.13 3.86 21.11
CA MET A 144 -10.87 4.56 20.87
C MET A 144 -10.45 4.31 19.43
N ASN A 145 -10.13 5.40 18.73
CA ASN A 145 -9.78 5.36 17.32
C ASN A 145 -8.27 5.32 17.18
N PHE A 146 -7.77 4.52 16.26
CA PHE A 146 -6.39 4.48 15.82
C PHE A 146 -6.37 4.69 14.32
N TYR A 147 -5.38 5.43 13.85
CA TYR A 147 -5.15 5.66 12.44
C TYR A 147 -3.88 4.93 12.02
N VAL A 148 -4.01 4.11 10.99
CA VAL A 148 -3.01 3.14 10.59
C VAL A 148 -2.50 3.51 9.20
N GLU A 149 -1.18 3.60 9.03
CA GLU A 149 -0.53 3.89 7.75
C GLU A 149 0.46 2.80 7.35
N GLY A 150 0.48 2.46 6.05
CA GLY A 150 1.50 1.59 5.47
C GLY A 150 2.78 2.37 5.21
N LEU A 151 3.94 1.77 5.52
CA LEU A 151 5.25 2.42 5.34
C LEU A 151 5.99 1.97 4.08
N ARG A 152 5.55 0.87 3.48
CA ARG A 152 6.15 0.32 2.27
C ARG A 152 5.15 -0.46 1.46
N PHE A 153 5.35 -0.44 0.15
CA PHE A 153 4.64 -1.29 -0.79
C PHE A 153 5.03 -2.76 -0.66
N LEU A 154 4.19 -3.62 -1.27
CA LEU A 154 4.52 -5.03 -1.51
C LEU A 154 5.86 -5.12 -2.26
N ASP A 155 6.66 -6.12 -1.90
CA ASP A 155 7.96 -6.36 -2.50
C ASP A 155 8.36 -7.84 -2.37
N LYS A 156 9.53 -8.24 -2.89
CA LYS A 156 10.00 -9.63 -2.83
C LYS A 156 10.05 -10.23 -1.43
N ASP A 157 10.28 -9.40 -0.42
CA ASP A 157 10.41 -9.75 0.99
C ASP A 157 9.15 -9.41 1.81
N PHE A 158 8.10 -8.87 1.19
CA PHE A 158 6.89 -8.45 1.88
C PHE A 158 5.65 -8.69 1.03
N ASP A 159 4.79 -9.63 1.46
CA ASP A 159 3.63 -10.08 0.70
C ASP A 159 2.41 -9.15 0.76
N GLY A 160 2.51 -8.10 1.58
CA GLY A 160 1.51 -7.06 1.79
C GLY A 160 0.62 -7.26 3.01
N LEU A 161 0.75 -8.34 3.79
CA LEU A 161 -0.12 -8.59 4.94
C LEU A 161 0.50 -8.08 6.25
N ILE A 162 -0.31 -7.39 7.05
CA ILE A 162 0.09 -6.86 8.37
C ILE A 162 -0.95 -7.29 9.40
N SER A 163 -0.50 -7.81 10.54
CA SER A 163 -1.39 -8.24 11.63
C SER A 163 -1.18 -7.39 12.88
N ILE A 164 -2.26 -6.77 13.36
CA ILE A 164 -2.26 -6.05 14.64
C ILE A 164 -3.05 -6.86 15.64
N ASN A 165 -2.47 -7.07 16.81
CA ASN A 165 -3.06 -7.87 17.88
C ASN A 165 -3.33 -6.99 19.10
N LEU A 166 -4.41 -7.29 19.81
CA LEU A 166 -4.73 -6.70 21.10
C LEU A 166 -4.91 -7.82 22.11
N SER A 167 -4.07 -7.83 23.15
CA SER A 167 -4.11 -8.84 24.20
C SER A 167 -4.53 -8.25 25.55
N LEU A 168 -5.42 -8.95 26.26
CA LEU A 168 -5.66 -8.74 27.69
C LEU A 168 -4.67 -9.60 28.47
N LEU A 169 -3.83 -8.94 29.26
CA LEU A 169 -2.75 -9.60 30.02
C LEU A 169 -3.15 -9.76 31.49
N GLU A 170 -2.92 -10.95 32.03
CA GLU A 170 -3.10 -11.32 33.43
C GLU A 170 -1.78 -11.27 34.19
N PRO A 171 -1.73 -10.59 35.35
CA PRO A 171 -0.54 -10.57 36.20
C PRO A 171 -0.39 -11.91 36.94
N ILE A 172 0.80 -12.52 36.87
CA ILE A 172 1.08 -13.77 37.59
C ILE A 172 1.71 -13.46 38.95
N SER A 173 2.90 -12.85 38.94
CA SER A 173 3.64 -12.47 40.13
C SER A 173 4.74 -11.47 39.79
N PRO A 174 5.22 -10.67 40.76
CA PRO A 174 6.29 -9.70 40.52
C PRO A 174 7.54 -10.39 39.94
N GLY A 175 8.05 -9.86 38.83
CA GLY A 175 9.24 -10.38 38.16
C GLY A 175 8.99 -11.47 37.11
N PHE A 176 7.74 -11.87 36.89
CA PHE A 176 7.35 -12.80 35.83
C PHE A 176 6.57 -12.08 34.72
N PRO A 177 6.72 -12.50 33.44
CA PRO A 177 5.93 -11.96 32.36
C PRO A 177 4.44 -12.25 32.58
N GLU A 178 3.60 -11.30 32.18
CA GLU A 178 2.15 -11.46 32.25
C GLU A 178 1.68 -12.49 31.21
N THR A 179 0.53 -13.12 31.46
CA THR A 179 -0.04 -14.13 30.56
C THR A 179 -1.14 -13.52 29.70
N PRO A 180 -1.12 -13.64 28.37
CA PRO A 180 -2.26 -13.25 27.54
C PRO A 180 -3.43 -14.23 27.77
N ILE A 181 -4.53 -13.71 28.32
CA ILE A 181 -5.76 -14.50 28.59
C ILE A 181 -6.84 -14.31 27.53
N PHE A 182 -6.69 -13.30 26.68
CA PHE A 182 -7.51 -13.05 25.49
C PHE A 182 -6.66 -12.31 24.47
N THR A 183 -6.82 -12.64 23.19
CA THR A 183 -6.21 -11.91 22.08
C THR A 183 -7.23 -11.78 20.95
N ASP A 184 -7.42 -10.55 20.48
CA ASP A 184 -8.14 -10.25 19.25
C ASP A 184 -7.14 -9.79 18.18
N ARG A 185 -7.44 -10.07 16.91
CA ARG A 185 -6.51 -9.83 15.79
C ARG A 185 -7.24 -9.27 14.60
N VAL A 186 -6.64 -8.24 14.00
CA VAL A 186 -7.05 -7.68 12.70
C VAL A 186 -5.93 -7.84 11.68
N VAL A 187 -6.31 -8.03 10.41
CA VAL A 187 -5.36 -8.18 9.29
C VAL A 187 -5.66 -7.13 8.23
N PHE A 188 -4.62 -6.36 7.90
CA PHE A 188 -4.62 -5.43 6.77
C PHE A 188 -3.87 -6.04 5.59
N ARG A 189 -4.28 -5.63 4.39
CA ARG A 189 -3.47 -5.76 3.19
C ARG A 189 -3.08 -4.39 2.66
N VAL A 190 -1.80 -4.17 2.46
CA VAL A 190 -1.27 -2.99 1.79
C VAL A 190 -1.76 -2.95 0.33
N ALA A 191 -2.28 -1.81 -0.10
CA ALA A 191 -2.72 -1.59 -1.47
C ALA A 191 -1.53 -1.66 -2.44
N PRO A 192 -1.64 -2.39 -3.56
CA PRO A 192 -0.59 -2.44 -4.56
C PRO A 192 -0.51 -1.12 -5.36
N TRP A 193 0.66 -0.84 -5.92
CA TRP A 193 0.80 0.17 -6.96
C TRP A 193 0.24 -0.38 -8.29
N ILE A 194 -0.57 0.42 -8.98
CA ILE A 194 -1.31 0.00 -10.19
C ILE A 194 -1.05 1.00 -11.32
N MET A 195 -0.60 0.51 -12.48
CA MET A 195 -0.40 1.29 -13.70
C MET A 195 -1.70 1.53 -14.47
N THR A 196 -1.72 2.59 -15.29
CA THR A 196 -2.86 2.92 -16.16
C THR A 196 -2.55 2.64 -17.63
N PRO A 197 -3.32 1.81 -18.36
CA PRO A 197 -3.09 1.61 -19.79
C PRO A 197 -3.53 2.83 -20.61
N ASN A 198 -2.93 2.99 -21.80
CA ASN A 198 -3.27 4.01 -22.82
C ASN A 198 -4.75 4.01 -23.28
N THR A 199 -5.55 3.05 -22.82
CA THR A 199 -6.99 2.94 -23.11
C THR A 199 -7.89 3.59 -22.06
N LEU A 200 -7.33 4.05 -20.93
CA LEU A 200 -8.05 4.91 -19.98
C LEU A 200 -8.06 6.36 -20.48
N ASN A 201 -9.01 7.15 -19.96
CA ASN A 201 -9.09 8.56 -20.30
C ASN A 201 -7.89 9.32 -19.71
N PRO A 202 -7.19 10.14 -20.50
CA PRO A 202 -6.14 11.02 -20.00
C PRO A 202 -6.67 12.02 -18.97
N VAL A 203 -5.78 12.50 -18.09
CA VAL A 203 -6.07 13.57 -17.12
C VAL A 203 -5.14 14.77 -17.36
N GLU A 204 -3.85 14.51 -17.43
CA GLU A 204 -2.80 15.51 -17.60
C GLU A 204 -1.65 14.94 -18.44
N VAL A 205 -1.10 15.77 -19.32
CA VAL A 205 0.03 15.42 -20.19
C VAL A 205 1.27 16.16 -19.72
N PHE A 206 2.39 15.44 -19.60
CA PHE A 206 3.67 15.99 -19.16
C PHE A 206 4.65 16.03 -20.33
N VAL A 207 5.28 17.18 -20.56
CA VAL A 207 6.29 17.34 -21.63
C VAL A 207 7.46 18.20 -21.16
N CYS A 208 8.64 17.95 -21.71
CA CYS A 208 9.80 18.81 -21.51
C CYS A 208 9.86 19.95 -22.54
N SER A 209 10.22 21.15 -22.08
CA SER A 209 10.70 22.23 -22.93
C SER A 209 12.21 22.20 -23.02
N THR A 210 12.74 22.19 -24.23
CA THR A 210 14.18 22.29 -24.53
C THR A 210 14.44 23.42 -25.53
N SER A 211 15.68 23.87 -25.61
CA SER A 211 16.11 25.00 -26.45
C SER A 211 15.76 24.87 -27.93
N ASP A 212 15.56 23.65 -28.43
CA ASP A 212 15.34 23.31 -29.83
C ASP A 212 13.89 22.88 -30.17
N ASN A 213 12.97 22.75 -29.20
CA ASN A 213 11.69 22.05 -29.42
C ASN A 213 10.42 22.93 -29.47
N TYR A 214 10.55 24.24 -29.71
CA TYR A 214 9.41 25.16 -29.72
C TYR A 214 8.23 24.72 -30.62
N GLN A 215 8.49 24.24 -31.84
CA GLN A 215 7.43 23.81 -32.75
C GLN A 215 6.69 22.56 -32.24
N PHE A 216 7.42 21.63 -31.61
CA PHE A 216 6.84 20.46 -30.95
C PHE A 216 5.91 20.91 -29.81
N LEU A 217 6.37 21.77 -28.90
CA LEU A 217 5.56 22.28 -27.79
C LEU A 217 4.30 23.00 -28.28
N LYS A 218 4.41 23.79 -29.35
CA LYS A 218 3.26 24.45 -29.97
C LYS A 218 2.24 23.44 -30.50
N GLY A 219 2.70 22.35 -31.12
CA GLY A 219 1.87 21.24 -31.58
C GLY A 219 1.18 20.52 -30.42
N MET A 220 1.94 20.15 -29.38
CA MET A 220 1.43 19.49 -28.18
C MET A 220 0.39 20.33 -27.46
N LYS A 221 0.65 21.64 -27.28
CA LYS A 221 -0.32 22.56 -26.70
C LYS A 221 -1.64 22.57 -27.47
N LYS A 222 -1.57 22.69 -28.80
CA LYS A 222 -2.78 22.67 -29.65
C LYS A 222 -3.53 21.33 -29.55
N LEU A 223 -2.81 20.20 -29.50
CA LEU A 223 -3.41 18.88 -29.38
C LEU A 223 -4.12 18.73 -28.04
N VAL A 224 -3.44 19.04 -26.93
CA VAL A 224 -3.97 18.90 -25.57
C VAL A 224 -5.13 19.87 -25.32
N ASP A 225 -5.01 21.13 -25.77
CA ASP A 225 -6.11 22.12 -25.70
C ASP A 225 -7.34 21.64 -26.46
N LYS A 226 -7.17 21.05 -27.66
CA LYS A 226 -8.28 20.50 -28.46
C LYS A 226 -8.94 19.30 -27.79
N SER A 227 -8.17 18.49 -27.07
CA SER A 227 -8.65 17.31 -26.36
C SER A 227 -9.25 17.63 -24.99
N GLY A 228 -9.09 18.85 -24.48
CA GLY A 228 -9.67 19.29 -23.20
C GLY A 228 -8.94 18.81 -21.95
N TYR A 229 -7.67 18.41 -22.08
CA TYR A 229 -6.86 17.92 -20.96
C TYR A 229 -5.87 18.97 -20.45
N LYS A 230 -5.26 18.71 -19.29
CA LYS A 230 -4.21 19.59 -18.72
C LYS A 230 -2.86 19.31 -19.38
N LEU A 231 -2.03 20.35 -19.51
CA LEU A 231 -0.65 20.24 -19.99
C LEU A 231 0.30 20.80 -18.93
N LYS A 232 1.22 19.95 -18.45
CA LYS A 232 2.36 20.35 -17.61
C LYS A 232 3.64 20.39 -18.43
N ILE A 233 4.30 21.54 -18.41
CA ILE A 233 5.59 21.72 -19.10
C ILE A 233 6.70 21.76 -18.05
N CYS A 234 7.64 20.82 -18.14
CA CYS A 234 8.89 20.83 -17.40
C CYS A 234 9.94 21.64 -18.16
N TYR A 235 10.40 22.75 -17.60
CA TYR A 235 11.33 23.67 -18.26
C TYR A 235 12.79 23.35 -17.94
N GLU A 236 13.72 23.98 -18.67
CA GLU A 236 15.17 23.70 -18.60
C GLU A 236 15.81 23.89 -17.21
N TYR A 237 15.25 24.75 -16.36
CA TYR A 237 15.73 24.87 -14.98
C TYR A 237 15.57 23.57 -14.17
N MET A 238 14.61 22.72 -14.56
CA MET A 238 14.34 21.44 -13.91
C MET A 238 14.88 20.27 -14.75
N ASN A 239 14.54 20.20 -16.04
CA ASN A 239 14.96 19.09 -16.90
C ASN A 239 16.43 19.13 -17.33
N ARG A 240 17.10 20.28 -17.19
CA ARG A 240 18.53 20.49 -17.52
C ARG A 240 18.93 20.01 -18.94
N GLY A 241 17.99 20.09 -19.88
CA GLY A 241 18.12 19.70 -21.28
C GLY A 241 17.72 18.26 -21.60
N ASP A 242 17.32 17.46 -20.60
CA ASP A 242 16.74 16.14 -20.83
C ASP A 242 15.29 16.27 -21.28
N ARG A 243 14.99 15.58 -22.38
CA ARG A 243 13.71 15.68 -23.10
C ARG A 243 12.83 14.45 -22.88
N TRP A 244 13.36 13.41 -22.27
CA TRP A 244 12.74 12.10 -22.17
C TRP A 244 11.89 11.98 -20.90
N MET A 245 10.79 12.75 -20.84
CA MET A 245 9.85 12.73 -19.70
C MET A 245 9.29 11.33 -19.41
N GLN A 246 9.10 10.52 -20.45
CA GLN A 246 8.58 9.15 -20.37
C GLN A 246 9.58 8.16 -19.74
N ASP A 247 10.88 8.45 -19.82
CA ASP A 247 11.90 7.50 -19.39
C ASP A 247 12.18 7.55 -17.89
N GLU A 248 11.88 8.69 -17.24
CA GLU A 248 12.22 8.90 -15.82
C GLU A 248 11.13 8.42 -14.88
N LEU A 249 9.87 8.35 -15.32
CA LEU A 249 8.76 8.15 -14.40
C LEU A 249 7.57 7.47 -15.05
N GLU A 250 6.82 6.73 -14.24
CA GLU A 250 5.60 6.05 -14.63
C GLU A 250 4.47 6.42 -13.67
N PHE A 251 3.30 6.77 -14.23
CA PHE A 251 2.15 7.17 -13.42
C PHE A 251 1.31 5.95 -13.06
N GLY A 252 1.19 5.69 -11.76
CA GLY A 252 0.22 4.74 -11.23
C GLY A 252 -0.70 5.37 -10.20
N TYR A 253 -1.43 4.52 -9.50
CA TYR A 253 -2.28 4.90 -8.37
C TYR A 253 -2.33 3.80 -7.33
N ILE A 254 -2.78 4.17 -6.13
CA ILE A 254 -3.18 3.25 -5.08
C ILE A 254 -4.63 3.52 -4.71
N ASP A 255 -5.33 2.50 -4.21
CA ASP A 255 -6.77 2.56 -3.99
C ASP A 255 -7.18 1.80 -2.72
N SER A 256 -8.20 2.33 -2.06
CA SER A 256 -8.82 1.78 -0.85
C SER A 256 -10.29 2.24 -0.76
N PRO A 257 -11.12 1.60 0.09
CA PRO A 257 -12.52 2.01 0.26
C PRO A 257 -12.73 3.46 0.73
N HIS A 258 -11.75 4.05 1.42
CA HIS A 258 -11.87 5.37 2.04
C HIS A 258 -11.14 6.48 1.27
N HIS A 259 -10.11 6.15 0.49
CA HIS A 259 -9.31 7.14 -0.23
C HIS A 259 -8.52 6.54 -1.41
N GLN A 260 -8.20 7.38 -2.40
CA GLN A 260 -7.48 7.00 -3.62
C GLN A 260 -6.66 8.20 -4.13
N PHE A 261 -5.40 7.96 -4.49
CA PHE A 261 -4.55 8.99 -5.10
C PHE A 261 -3.50 8.42 -6.07
N PRO A 262 -3.03 9.23 -7.06
CA PRO A 262 -1.95 8.85 -7.96
C PRO A 262 -0.61 8.72 -7.22
N VAL A 263 0.24 7.80 -7.67
CA VAL A 263 1.59 7.58 -7.14
C VAL A 263 2.54 7.46 -8.32
N VAL A 264 3.55 8.33 -8.38
CA VAL A 264 4.62 8.22 -9.37
C VAL A 264 5.64 7.16 -8.95
N LEU A 265 5.92 6.23 -9.85
CA LEU A 265 7.10 5.38 -9.75
C LEU A 265 8.26 6.11 -10.43
N ASP A 266 9.33 6.39 -9.69
CA ASP A 266 10.56 6.99 -10.18
C ASP A 266 11.53 5.91 -10.68
N SER A 267 12.07 6.08 -11.88
CA SER A 267 12.98 5.14 -12.53
C SER A 267 14.38 5.28 -11.96
N PRO A 268 15.12 4.17 -11.75
CA PRO A 268 16.54 4.25 -11.39
C PRO A 268 17.43 4.78 -12.53
N ARG A 269 16.85 5.23 -13.65
CA ARG A 269 17.54 5.92 -14.75
C ARG A 269 18.42 7.07 -14.23
N ASP A 270 17.95 7.79 -13.21
CA ASP A 270 18.66 8.88 -12.54
C ASP A 270 19.35 9.86 -13.51
N GLY A 271 18.60 10.27 -14.53
CA GLY A 271 19.12 11.16 -15.55
C GLY A 271 19.10 12.62 -15.11
N LYS A 272 19.00 13.54 -16.07
CA LYS A 272 18.85 14.95 -15.70
C LYS A 272 17.42 15.30 -15.28
N LEU A 273 16.49 14.36 -15.33
CA LEU A 273 15.13 14.49 -14.81
C LEU A 273 14.95 13.92 -13.40
N MET A 274 15.98 13.33 -12.77
CA MET A 274 15.89 12.60 -11.48
C MET A 274 15.20 13.34 -10.33
N ASN A 275 15.22 14.67 -10.35
CA ASN A 275 14.57 15.45 -9.30
C ASN A 275 13.10 15.75 -9.61
N PHE A 276 12.65 15.58 -10.85
CA PHE A 276 11.31 15.98 -11.27
C PHE A 276 10.21 15.22 -10.52
N PRO A 277 10.26 13.88 -10.38
CA PRO A 277 9.21 13.16 -9.68
C PRO A 277 9.10 13.60 -8.21
N TYR A 278 10.22 13.65 -7.49
CA TYR A 278 10.23 14.05 -6.08
C TYR A 278 9.97 15.57 -5.87
N ASP A 279 10.68 16.45 -6.56
CA ASP A 279 10.58 17.89 -6.28
C ASP A 279 9.28 18.50 -6.82
N VAL A 280 8.77 18.00 -7.96
CA VAL A 280 7.63 18.60 -8.67
C VAL A 280 6.33 17.86 -8.42
N LEU A 281 6.32 16.51 -8.47
CA LEU A 281 5.09 15.73 -8.40
C LEU A 281 4.67 15.40 -6.97
N LEU A 282 5.59 14.92 -6.13
CA LEU A 282 5.28 14.61 -4.72
C LEU A 282 4.56 15.79 -4.04
N GLY A 283 3.43 15.53 -3.41
CA GLY A 283 2.66 16.56 -2.74
C GLY A 283 1.34 16.00 -2.21
N PRO A 284 0.41 16.86 -1.76
CA PRO A 284 -0.86 16.39 -1.22
C PRO A 284 -1.65 15.61 -2.26
N ASP A 285 -2.11 14.41 -1.91
CA ASP A 285 -2.80 13.46 -2.81
C ASP A 285 -1.98 13.13 -4.08
N PHE A 286 -0.64 13.13 -3.99
CA PHE A 286 0.24 12.68 -5.07
C PHE A 286 1.48 12.00 -4.50
N GLY A 287 1.44 10.66 -4.49
CA GLY A 287 2.48 9.83 -3.89
C GLY A 287 3.73 9.65 -4.74
N TYR A 288 4.79 9.17 -4.09
CA TYR A 288 6.09 8.87 -4.69
C TYR A 288 6.58 7.50 -4.23
N VAL A 289 7.17 6.74 -5.15
CA VAL A 289 7.90 5.51 -4.84
C VAL A 289 9.07 5.34 -5.80
N GLU A 290 10.20 4.85 -5.30
CA GLU A 290 11.37 4.52 -6.10
C GLU A 290 11.90 3.13 -5.75
N ARG A 291 12.73 2.57 -6.63
CA ARG A 291 13.51 1.36 -6.35
C ARG A 291 14.96 1.57 -6.75
N VAL A 292 15.81 1.71 -5.74
CA VAL A 292 17.25 1.93 -5.92
C VAL A 292 17.96 0.62 -6.26
N ALA A 293 18.68 0.62 -7.39
CA ALA A 293 19.46 -0.52 -7.86
C ALA A 293 20.85 -0.55 -7.21
N ASP A 294 20.93 -1.05 -5.96
CA ASP A 294 22.21 -1.19 -5.25
C ASP A 294 23.09 -2.28 -5.89
N ASN A 295 24.25 -1.89 -6.42
CA ASN A 295 25.27 -2.78 -7.02
C ASN A 295 24.84 -3.50 -8.31
N GLU A 296 23.76 -3.09 -8.97
CA GLU A 296 23.38 -3.51 -10.31
C GLU A 296 23.63 -2.37 -11.31
N ASP A 297 24.11 -2.70 -12.51
CA ASP A 297 24.30 -1.71 -13.57
C ASP A 297 22.94 -1.32 -14.14
N VAL A 298 22.48 -0.09 -13.86
CA VAL A 298 21.29 0.51 -14.50
C VAL A 298 21.54 0.59 -16.01
N SER A 299 20.58 0.09 -16.78
CA SER A 299 20.68 0.00 -18.24
C SER A 299 19.61 0.84 -18.92
N SER A 300 19.68 0.94 -20.26
CA SER A 300 18.62 1.56 -21.05
C SER A 300 17.25 0.90 -20.81
N LEU A 301 17.20 -0.39 -20.44
CA LEU A 301 15.95 -1.12 -20.19
C LEU A 301 15.27 -0.76 -18.85
N ASP A 302 15.94 0.02 -17.99
CA ASP A 302 15.37 0.55 -16.75
C ASP A 302 14.59 1.85 -16.95
N SER A 303 14.75 2.49 -18.12
CA SER A 303 13.93 3.64 -18.50
C SER A 303 12.49 3.22 -18.74
N PHE A 304 11.52 4.03 -18.30
CA PHE A 304 10.12 3.62 -18.30
C PHE A 304 9.38 3.73 -19.64
N GLY A 305 10.03 4.18 -20.72
CA GLY A 305 9.61 3.78 -22.07
C GLY A 305 9.59 2.25 -22.28
N ASN A 306 10.36 1.51 -21.46
CA ASN A 306 10.37 0.06 -21.41
C ASN A 306 9.37 -0.57 -20.41
N LEU A 307 8.49 0.23 -19.79
CA LEU A 307 7.49 -0.20 -18.81
C LEU A 307 6.10 0.23 -19.27
N GLU A 308 5.31 -0.71 -19.79
CA GLU A 308 3.97 -0.44 -20.32
C GLU A 308 2.93 -1.32 -19.63
N VAL A 309 1.64 -1.10 -19.90
CA VAL A 309 0.59 -1.99 -19.39
C VAL A 309 -0.52 -2.22 -20.41
N SER A 310 -0.98 -3.46 -20.53
CA SER A 310 -2.06 -3.82 -21.43
C SER A 310 -3.41 -3.27 -20.95
N PRO A 311 -4.40 -3.11 -21.85
CA PRO A 311 -5.80 -2.99 -21.45
C PRO A 311 -6.27 -4.24 -20.68
N PRO A 312 -7.45 -4.20 -20.03
CA PRO A 312 -8.04 -5.38 -19.41
C PRO A 312 -8.29 -6.50 -20.42
N VAL A 313 -7.80 -7.71 -20.12
CA VAL A 313 -7.83 -8.88 -21.01
C VAL A 313 -8.24 -10.15 -20.26
N SER A 314 -8.70 -11.15 -21.00
CA SER A 314 -8.93 -12.51 -20.49
C SER A 314 -8.08 -13.48 -21.30
N VAL A 315 -7.32 -14.34 -20.61
CA VAL A 315 -6.40 -15.30 -21.25
C VAL A 315 -6.68 -16.68 -20.67
N ASN A 316 -7.10 -17.62 -21.52
CA ASN A 316 -7.36 -19.01 -21.12
C ASN A 316 -8.29 -19.15 -19.90
N GLY A 317 -9.33 -18.30 -19.82
CA GLY A 317 -10.29 -18.29 -18.71
C GLY A 317 -9.83 -17.55 -17.45
N LYS A 318 -8.59 -17.03 -17.40
CA LYS A 318 -8.13 -16.12 -16.34
C LYS A 318 -8.36 -14.68 -16.76
N ASN A 319 -9.08 -13.93 -15.92
CA ASN A 319 -9.38 -12.52 -16.15
C ASN A 319 -8.28 -11.64 -15.52
N TYR A 320 -7.81 -10.66 -16.28
CA TYR A 320 -6.90 -9.60 -15.85
C TYR A 320 -7.62 -8.25 -15.96
N PRO A 321 -8.45 -7.90 -14.96
CA PRO A 321 -9.35 -6.75 -15.04
C PRO A 321 -8.60 -5.41 -15.05
N LEU A 322 -7.35 -5.39 -14.59
CA LEU A 322 -6.46 -4.23 -14.60
C LEU A 322 -5.40 -4.30 -15.71
N GLY A 323 -5.50 -5.29 -16.60
CA GLY A 323 -4.48 -5.57 -17.60
C GLY A 323 -3.25 -6.27 -17.01
N ARG A 324 -2.17 -6.27 -17.78
CA ARG A 324 -0.89 -6.90 -17.42
C ARG A 324 0.26 -5.96 -17.76
N ILE A 325 1.17 -5.77 -16.80
CA ILE A 325 2.39 -4.99 -17.02
C ILE A 325 3.24 -5.68 -18.09
N ILE A 326 3.91 -4.88 -18.92
CA ILE A 326 4.74 -5.32 -20.02
C ILE A 326 6.11 -4.69 -19.83
N ILE A 327 7.15 -5.52 -19.76
CA ILE A 327 8.53 -5.06 -19.74
C ILE A 327 9.33 -5.68 -20.89
N GLY A 328 10.27 -4.93 -21.44
CA GLY A 328 11.21 -5.46 -22.42
C GLY A 328 12.44 -6.09 -21.76
N VAL A 329 12.90 -7.20 -22.32
CA VAL A 329 14.03 -8.02 -21.85
C VAL A 329 14.85 -8.56 -23.01
N ALA A 330 16.03 -9.11 -22.70
CA ALA A 330 16.78 -9.95 -23.62
C ALA A 330 16.25 -11.38 -23.71
N PHE A 331 16.67 -12.13 -24.74
CA PHE A 331 16.39 -13.57 -24.77
C PHE A 331 17.08 -14.29 -23.61
N PRO A 332 16.45 -15.32 -23.00
CA PRO A 332 17.04 -16.08 -21.89
C PRO A 332 18.38 -16.75 -22.22
N THR A 333 18.66 -17.00 -23.51
CA THR A 333 19.90 -17.61 -23.99
C THR A 333 20.98 -16.59 -24.36
N ALA A 334 20.71 -15.29 -24.24
CA ALA A 334 21.69 -14.25 -24.54
C ALA A 334 22.78 -14.22 -23.46
N THR A 335 24.04 -14.24 -23.88
CA THR A 335 25.19 -14.19 -22.95
C THR A 335 25.57 -12.77 -22.53
N GLN A 336 25.06 -11.75 -23.23
CA GLN A 336 25.30 -10.32 -22.98
C GLN A 336 24.00 -9.50 -23.14
N GLY A 337 22.86 -10.09 -22.77
CA GLY A 337 21.57 -9.43 -22.88
C GLY A 337 21.37 -8.36 -21.82
N ARG A 338 20.76 -7.22 -22.20
CA ARG A 338 20.32 -6.22 -21.23
C ARG A 338 18.97 -6.63 -20.63
N ASN A 339 18.73 -6.27 -19.37
CA ASN A 339 17.44 -6.44 -18.71
C ASN A 339 17.22 -5.27 -17.74
N MET A 340 15.95 -4.97 -17.45
CA MET A 340 15.58 -4.13 -16.32
C MET A 340 16.18 -4.72 -15.03
N THR A 341 16.64 -3.86 -14.12
CA THR A 341 17.20 -4.24 -12.83
C THR A 341 16.24 -5.13 -12.04
N LYS A 342 16.80 -6.05 -11.26
CA LYS A 342 16.01 -7.05 -10.55
C LYS A 342 15.12 -6.39 -9.49
N VAL A 343 15.57 -5.28 -8.90
CA VAL A 343 14.82 -4.56 -7.86
C VAL A 343 13.50 -3.99 -8.40
N VAL A 344 13.49 -3.46 -9.62
CA VAL A 344 12.26 -2.95 -10.26
C VAL A 344 11.37 -4.12 -10.67
N GLN A 345 11.93 -5.19 -11.27
CA GLN A 345 11.15 -6.39 -11.60
C GLN A 345 10.50 -6.99 -10.34
N ASP A 346 11.27 -7.22 -9.28
CA ASP A 346 10.76 -7.77 -8.02
C ASP A 346 9.60 -6.95 -7.46
N PHE A 347 9.72 -5.61 -7.49
CA PHE A 347 8.63 -4.71 -7.11
C PHE A 347 7.38 -4.91 -7.98
N LEU A 348 7.49 -4.87 -9.30
CA LEU A 348 6.34 -4.97 -10.22
C LEU A 348 5.61 -6.32 -10.08
N TRP A 349 6.36 -7.43 -9.94
CA TRP A 349 5.75 -8.75 -9.73
C TRP A 349 5.08 -8.89 -8.36
N ALA A 350 5.64 -8.25 -7.32
CA ALA A 350 5.07 -8.29 -5.98
C ALA A 350 3.69 -7.62 -5.86
N GLN A 351 3.35 -6.71 -6.78
CA GLN A 351 2.04 -6.03 -6.79
C GLN A 351 0.87 -6.98 -7.11
N LYS A 352 1.13 -8.12 -7.76
CA LYS A 352 0.20 -9.24 -8.06
C LYS A 352 -0.96 -8.93 -9.02
N VAL A 353 -1.50 -7.71 -9.01
CA VAL A 353 -2.78 -7.37 -9.67
C VAL A 353 -2.68 -7.09 -11.17
N GLN A 354 -1.48 -6.77 -11.67
CA GLN A 354 -1.18 -6.61 -13.09
C GLN A 354 -0.02 -7.52 -13.52
N GLU A 355 -0.04 -8.78 -13.08
CA GLU A 355 0.99 -9.82 -13.29
C GLU A 355 1.83 -9.61 -14.57
N PRO A 356 3.10 -9.17 -14.44
CA PRO A 356 3.89 -8.75 -15.59
C PRO A 356 4.11 -9.84 -16.65
N ILE A 357 4.36 -9.41 -17.89
CA ILE A 357 4.87 -10.20 -19.00
C ILE A 357 6.14 -9.58 -19.55
N ALA A 358 7.07 -10.42 -19.99
CA ALA A 358 8.33 -10.01 -20.58
C ALA A 358 8.26 -10.16 -22.11
N LEU A 359 8.63 -9.11 -22.84
CA LEU A 359 8.75 -9.10 -24.30
C LEU A 359 10.21 -8.93 -24.72
N PHE A 360 10.55 -9.38 -25.93
CA PHE A 360 11.90 -9.21 -26.44
C PHE A 360 12.09 -7.81 -27.04
N SER A 361 12.79 -6.92 -26.32
CA SER A 361 13.11 -5.56 -26.77
C SER A 361 14.61 -5.34 -27.00
N ASP A 362 15.48 -6.22 -26.50
CA ASP A 362 16.93 -6.04 -26.53
C ASP A 362 17.57 -6.03 -27.93
N TRP A 363 16.79 -6.33 -28.98
CA TRP A 363 17.19 -6.16 -30.38
C TRP A 363 17.22 -4.69 -30.84
N LEU A 364 16.55 -3.79 -30.13
CA LEU A 364 16.56 -2.36 -30.39
C LEU A 364 17.77 -1.69 -29.74
N LEU A 365 18.28 -0.62 -30.34
CA LEU A 365 19.41 0.12 -29.79
C LEU A 365 19.06 0.72 -28.42
N VAL A 366 17.89 1.35 -28.30
CA VAL A 366 17.38 1.88 -27.03
C VAL A 366 16.81 0.73 -26.19
N GLY A 367 15.97 -0.14 -26.77
CA GLY A 367 15.59 -1.39 -26.12
C GLY A 367 14.26 -1.31 -25.39
N HIS A 368 13.35 -0.42 -25.82
CA HIS A 368 12.09 -0.16 -25.15
C HIS A 368 10.91 -0.81 -25.88
N VAL A 369 9.84 -1.13 -25.16
CA VAL A 369 8.64 -1.76 -25.74
C VAL A 369 7.76 -0.75 -26.49
N ASP A 370 7.77 0.51 -26.09
CA ASP A 370 7.02 1.60 -26.73
C ASP A 370 7.48 1.88 -28.17
N GLU A 371 8.73 1.53 -28.50
CA GLU A 371 9.31 1.68 -29.84
C GLU A 371 8.60 0.83 -30.91
N PHE A 372 7.99 -0.30 -30.53
CA PHE A 372 7.40 -1.24 -31.49
C PHE A 372 5.93 -1.61 -31.21
N MET A 373 5.37 -1.19 -30.07
CA MET A 373 3.96 -1.46 -29.76
C MET A 373 3.30 -0.34 -28.96
N THR A 374 1.98 -0.25 -29.09
CA THR A 374 1.13 0.63 -28.28
C THR A 374 -0.30 0.09 -28.27
N PHE A 375 -1.15 0.62 -27.39
CA PHE A 375 -2.57 0.32 -27.35
C PHE A 375 -3.38 1.59 -27.57
N VAL A 376 -4.41 1.49 -28.41
CA VAL A 376 -5.38 2.57 -28.63
C VAL A 376 -6.79 2.07 -28.34
N PRO A 377 -7.67 2.90 -27.77
CA PRO A 377 -9.06 2.52 -27.59
C PRO A 377 -9.72 2.32 -28.96
N ALA A 378 -10.47 1.23 -29.11
CA ALA A 378 -11.29 0.94 -30.27
C ALA A 378 -12.76 0.82 -29.83
N PRO A 379 -13.73 1.29 -30.64
CA PRO A 379 -15.15 1.27 -30.28
C PRO A 379 -15.76 -0.14 -30.26
N ASP A 380 -15.10 -1.13 -30.86
CA ASP A 380 -15.60 -2.49 -31.05
C ASP A 380 -14.81 -3.55 -30.26
N ARG A 381 -14.36 -4.65 -30.89
CA ARG A 381 -13.91 -5.85 -30.17
C ARG A 381 -12.63 -5.62 -29.36
N LYS A 382 -12.61 -6.15 -28.13
CA LYS A 382 -11.40 -6.74 -27.56
C LYS A 382 -11.26 -8.11 -28.20
N VAL A 383 -10.20 -8.38 -28.95
CA VAL A 383 -10.05 -9.69 -29.60
C VAL A 383 -9.85 -10.74 -28.50
N ASP A 384 -10.89 -11.52 -28.18
CA ASP A 384 -10.75 -12.78 -27.46
C ASP A 384 -9.89 -13.69 -28.35
N ILE A 385 -8.61 -13.84 -28.01
CA ILE A 385 -7.71 -14.76 -28.70
C ILE A 385 -8.19 -16.17 -28.31
N PRO A 386 -8.77 -16.96 -29.22
CA PRO A 386 -9.12 -18.33 -28.91
C PRO A 386 -7.84 -19.10 -28.62
N SER A 387 -7.89 -20.01 -27.65
CA SER A 387 -6.78 -20.92 -27.34
C SER A 387 -6.24 -21.57 -28.62
N LEU A 388 -4.93 -21.42 -28.87
CA LEU A 388 -4.18 -22.18 -29.87
C LEU A 388 -4.06 -23.64 -29.47
#